data_AF-A0A915XQR6-F1
#
_entry.id   AF-A0A915XQR6-F1
#
_cell.length_a   1.000
_cell.length_b   1.000
_cell.length_c   1.000
_cell.angle_alpha   90.00
_cell.angle_beta   90.00
_cell.angle_gamma   90.00
#
_symmetry.space_group_name_H-M   'P 1'
#
loop_
_entity.id
_entity.type
_entity.pdbx_description
1 polymer ?
#
loop_
_entity_poly.entity_id
_entity_poly.type
_entity_poly.pdbx_seq_one_letter_code
_entity_poly.pdbx_strand_id
1 'polypeptide(L)'
;MKMMAAAIALSATSAWAGPIGDTGQFNQTRLAGYYSGNGGEFTVYGFGSSLSNAGYGAQTRDQDPAGDPVTAPGFQTFCIEFNEFTGGDPTYFKVNSAAVEGGVSGGNPDPISKGTAWLYSQFAAGTLAGYDYTVGGAREAAALALQHAIWYLEGEGGAANAFYDAAVAAVGAGNEFADAEVGEYGVYVLNTYATADHDIAGKRQDFLYRVPDGGTTVALFGAVLAGLGALKRTYRI
;
A
#
# COMPACT_ATOMS: atom_id res chain seq x y z
N MET A 1 27.49 -45.17 -27.75
CA MET A 1 26.23 -44.69 -27.13
C MET A 1 26.57 -43.47 -26.29
N LYS A 2 26.35 -42.25 -26.80
CA LYS A 2 26.72 -40.99 -26.12
C LYS A 2 25.62 -40.64 -25.11
N MET A 3 25.95 -40.54 -23.82
CA MET A 3 25.06 -39.98 -22.81
C MET A 3 25.00 -38.45 -22.99
N MET A 4 23.82 -37.92 -23.31
CA MET A 4 23.55 -36.48 -23.27
C MET A 4 23.15 -36.11 -21.84
N ALA A 5 23.97 -35.29 -21.18
CA ALA A 5 23.60 -34.62 -19.93
C ALA A 5 22.73 -33.41 -20.28
N ALA A 6 21.48 -33.41 -19.84
CA ALA A 6 20.59 -32.26 -19.94
C ALA A 6 20.93 -31.26 -18.83
N ALA A 7 21.61 -30.18 -19.19
CA ALA A 7 21.78 -29.03 -18.31
C ALA A 7 20.46 -28.26 -18.26
N ILE A 8 19.71 -28.40 -17.16
CA ILE A 8 18.55 -27.55 -16.88
C ILE A 8 19.10 -26.20 -16.43
N ALA A 9 19.10 -25.22 -17.34
CA ALA A 9 19.34 -23.83 -16.99
C ALA A 9 18.14 -23.34 -16.16
N LEU A 10 18.30 -23.27 -14.83
CA LEU A 10 17.40 -22.47 -14.00
C LEU A 10 17.69 -20.99 -14.32
N SER A 11 16.85 -20.37 -15.15
CA SER A 11 16.79 -18.92 -15.22
C SER A 11 16.25 -18.43 -13.87
N ALA A 12 17.13 -17.95 -13.00
CA ALA A 12 16.73 -17.18 -11.84
C ALA A 12 16.04 -15.91 -12.36
N THR A 13 14.71 -15.88 -12.34
CA THR A 13 13.97 -14.62 -12.43
C THR A 13 14.42 -13.79 -11.24
N SER A 14 14.91 -12.58 -11.51
CA SER A 14 15.28 -11.59 -10.50
C SER A 14 14.25 -11.58 -9.39
N ALA A 15 14.70 -11.83 -8.14
CA ALA A 15 13.91 -11.48 -6.98
C ALA A 15 13.48 -10.03 -7.16
N TRP A 16 12.17 -9.78 -7.22
CA TRP A 16 11.65 -8.42 -7.22
C TRP A 16 12.18 -7.77 -5.94
N ALA A 17 13.13 -6.83 -6.08
CA ALA A 17 13.33 -5.85 -5.04
C ALA A 17 11.96 -5.17 -4.88
N GLY A 18 11.44 -5.07 -3.65
CA GLY A 18 10.20 -4.33 -3.42
C GLY A 18 10.29 -2.90 -3.98
N PRO A 19 9.18 -2.15 -4.06
CA PRO A 19 9.14 -0.82 -4.67
C PRO A 19 10.00 0.24 -3.94
N ILE A 20 10.72 -0.13 -2.88
CA ILE A 20 11.47 0.81 -2.06
C ILE A 20 12.56 1.50 -2.88
N GLY A 21 12.56 2.83 -2.81
CA GLY A 21 13.45 3.66 -3.59
C GLY A 21 12.92 4.03 -4.96
N ASP A 22 11.77 3.48 -5.39
CA ASP A 22 11.08 3.96 -6.59
C ASP A 22 10.66 5.42 -6.38
N THR A 23 10.88 6.22 -7.42
CA THR A 23 10.56 7.65 -7.44
C THR A 23 9.77 7.98 -8.68
N GLY A 24 8.94 9.00 -8.58
CA GLY A 24 8.19 9.51 -9.72
C GLY A 24 7.36 10.70 -9.35
N GLN A 25 6.29 10.90 -10.09
CA GLN A 25 5.29 11.92 -9.82
C GLN A 25 3.90 11.38 -10.09
N PHE A 26 2.90 11.93 -9.42
CA PHE A 26 1.49 11.65 -9.66
C PHE A 26 0.67 12.93 -9.48
N ASN A 27 -0.58 12.87 -9.91
CA ASN A 27 -1.60 13.85 -9.55
C ASN A 27 -2.54 13.24 -8.50
N GLN A 28 -3.17 14.10 -7.71
CA GLN A 28 -4.08 13.67 -6.66
C GLN A 28 -5.37 14.48 -6.63
N THR A 29 -6.46 13.83 -6.27
CA THR A 29 -7.76 14.49 -6.11
C THR A 29 -8.62 13.77 -5.08
N ARG A 30 -9.79 14.34 -4.76
CA ARG A 30 -10.83 13.70 -3.95
C ARG A 30 -12.12 13.66 -4.74
N LEU A 31 -12.78 12.51 -4.75
CA LEU A 31 -13.97 12.27 -5.56
C LEU A 31 -15.23 12.44 -4.70
N ALA A 32 -16.26 13.13 -5.21
CA ALA A 32 -17.54 13.20 -4.50
C ALA A 32 -18.09 11.78 -4.24
N GLY A 33 -18.58 11.51 -3.03
CA GLY A 33 -19.01 10.16 -2.63
C GLY A 33 -17.91 9.29 -2.00
N TYR A 34 -16.69 9.79 -1.83
CA TYR A 34 -15.53 9.06 -1.29
C TYR A 34 -14.93 9.69 -0.03
N TYR A 35 -15.37 10.89 0.34
CA TYR A 35 -14.78 11.63 1.44
C TYR A 35 -15.79 12.49 2.19
N SER A 36 -15.46 12.87 3.42
CA SER A 36 -16.26 13.79 4.23
C SER A 36 -15.38 14.69 5.07
N GLY A 37 -15.62 16.01 5.02
CA GLY A 37 -14.78 17.00 5.70
C GLY A 37 -13.29 16.83 5.33
N ASN A 38 -12.43 16.76 6.35
CA ASN A 38 -10.99 16.64 6.18
C ASN A 38 -10.48 15.20 6.06
N GLY A 39 -11.36 14.18 6.13
CA GLY A 39 -10.95 12.77 6.06
C GLY A 39 -11.64 11.98 4.93
N GLY A 40 -11.11 10.80 4.64
CA GLY A 40 -11.63 9.91 3.60
C GLY A 40 -10.64 9.70 2.45
N GLU A 41 -11.10 9.08 1.37
CA GLU A 41 -10.22 8.61 0.30
C GLU A 41 -9.67 9.75 -0.56
N PHE A 42 -8.42 9.57 -0.99
CA PHE A 42 -7.77 10.32 -2.06
C PHE A 42 -7.56 9.40 -3.26
N THR A 43 -7.67 9.97 -4.46
CA THR A 43 -7.36 9.29 -5.72
C THR A 43 -6.00 9.73 -6.21
N VAL A 44 -5.06 8.80 -6.27
CA VAL A 44 -3.75 8.98 -6.90
C VAL A 44 -3.83 8.48 -8.35
N TYR A 45 -3.36 9.29 -9.30
CA TYR A 45 -3.42 8.98 -10.74
C TYR A 45 -2.29 9.65 -11.52
N GLY A 46 -2.14 9.33 -12.80
CA GLY A 46 -1.15 10.02 -13.66
C GLY A 46 0.30 9.64 -13.40
N PHE A 47 0.56 8.52 -12.71
CA PHE A 47 1.91 8.06 -12.35
C PHE A 47 2.64 7.28 -13.47
N GLY A 48 2.03 7.07 -14.63
CA GLY A 48 2.63 6.33 -15.73
C GLY A 48 3.07 4.93 -15.31
N SER A 49 4.34 4.57 -15.54
CA SER A 49 4.93 3.29 -15.12
C SER A 49 5.71 3.37 -13.80
N SER A 50 5.68 4.53 -13.10
CA SER A 50 6.43 4.72 -11.86
C SER A 50 5.79 4.06 -10.64
N LEU A 51 4.49 3.75 -10.71
CA LEU A 51 3.76 2.94 -9.73
C LEU A 51 2.92 1.88 -10.45
N SER A 52 2.45 0.89 -9.70
CA SER A 52 1.51 -0.12 -10.16
C SER A 52 0.26 -0.16 -9.29
N ASN A 53 -0.92 -0.25 -9.90
CA ASN A 53 -2.17 -0.49 -9.20
C ASN A 53 -2.65 -1.96 -9.31
N ALA A 54 -1.78 -2.89 -9.72
CA ALA A 54 -2.13 -4.31 -9.87
C ALA A 54 -2.59 -4.97 -8.56
N GLY A 55 -2.21 -4.39 -7.41
CA GLY A 55 -2.61 -4.84 -6.08
C GLY A 55 -3.98 -4.34 -5.64
N TYR A 56 -4.66 -3.53 -6.44
CA TYR A 56 -5.92 -2.91 -6.03
C TYR A 56 -7.13 -3.66 -6.60
N GLY A 57 -8.16 -3.80 -5.77
CA GLY A 57 -9.45 -4.36 -6.13
C GLY A 57 -10.25 -3.43 -7.04
N ALA A 58 -11.28 -3.94 -7.71
CA ALA A 58 -12.05 -3.19 -8.70
C ALA A 58 -12.80 -1.96 -8.13
N GLN A 59 -12.98 -1.89 -6.80
CA GLN A 59 -13.66 -0.81 -6.09
C GLN A 59 -12.73 0.30 -5.60
N THR A 60 -11.42 0.06 -5.65
CA THR A 60 -10.36 0.98 -5.20
C THR A 60 -9.35 1.28 -6.30
N ARG A 61 -9.41 0.56 -7.42
CA ARG A 61 -8.60 0.76 -8.61
C ARG A 61 -9.37 1.56 -9.66
N ASP A 62 -8.72 2.53 -10.30
CA ASP A 62 -9.26 3.26 -11.46
C ASP A 62 -10.67 3.86 -11.21
N GLN A 63 -10.91 4.36 -9.99
CA GLN A 63 -12.20 4.99 -9.67
C GLN A 63 -12.26 6.41 -10.26
N ASP A 64 -13.33 6.72 -10.99
CA ASP A 64 -13.59 8.00 -11.64
C ASP A 64 -15.04 8.46 -11.36
N PRO A 65 -15.28 9.71 -10.92
CA PRO A 65 -16.63 10.24 -10.69
C PRO A 65 -17.25 10.96 -11.90
N ALA A 66 -16.56 11.12 -13.04
CA ALA A 66 -17.02 11.98 -14.14
C ALA A 66 -17.30 11.27 -15.49
N GLY A 67 -16.96 10.00 -15.66
CA GLY A 67 -17.02 9.35 -16.96
C GLY A 67 -16.02 9.93 -17.97
N ASP A 68 -15.05 10.70 -17.46
CA ASP A 68 -13.86 11.14 -18.18
C ASP A 68 -12.74 10.18 -17.75
N PRO A 69 -12.32 9.23 -18.60
CA PRO A 69 -11.29 8.27 -18.24
C PRO A 69 -10.00 9.04 -17.95
N VAL A 70 -9.77 9.35 -16.68
CA VAL A 70 -8.51 9.91 -16.19
C VAL A 70 -7.40 8.98 -16.70
N THR A 71 -6.61 9.49 -17.65
CA THR A 71 -5.92 8.73 -18.72
C THR A 71 -4.70 7.92 -18.28
N ALA A 72 -4.66 7.43 -17.04
CA ALA A 72 -3.59 6.57 -16.52
C ALA A 72 -4.13 5.74 -15.35
N PRO A 73 -3.53 4.56 -15.06
CA PRO A 73 -3.91 3.78 -13.90
C PRO A 73 -3.98 4.66 -12.64
N GLY A 74 -4.99 4.40 -11.81
CA GLY A 74 -5.23 5.12 -10.56
C GLY A 74 -5.58 4.17 -9.42
N PHE A 75 -5.49 4.66 -8.19
CA PHE A 75 -5.91 3.94 -7.00
C PHE A 75 -6.35 4.87 -5.86
N GLN A 76 -7.15 4.33 -4.95
CA GLN A 76 -7.61 5.01 -3.74
C GLN A 76 -6.62 4.83 -2.59
N THR A 77 -6.41 5.89 -1.81
CA THR A 77 -5.49 5.93 -0.67
C THR A 77 -5.98 6.86 0.44
N PHE A 78 -5.26 6.90 1.55
CA PHE A 78 -5.52 7.71 2.73
C PHE A 78 -4.25 8.44 3.15
N CYS A 79 -4.44 9.58 3.81
CA CYS A 79 -3.39 10.33 4.48
C CYS A 79 -2.80 9.50 5.63
N ILE A 80 -1.50 9.62 5.86
CA ILE A 80 -0.86 9.03 7.04
C ILE A 80 -0.87 10.05 8.19
N GLU A 81 -0.47 11.29 7.92
CA GLU A 81 -0.36 12.35 8.93
C GLU A 81 -1.62 13.22 8.99
N PHE A 82 -1.99 13.69 10.18
CA PHE A 82 -3.15 14.59 10.34
C PHE A 82 -2.82 16.05 10.01
N ASN A 83 -1.59 16.48 10.28
CA ASN A 83 -1.15 17.88 10.19
C ASN A 83 -0.41 18.21 8.88
N GLU A 84 -0.37 17.28 7.93
CA GLU A 84 0.19 17.51 6.61
C GLU A 84 -0.89 17.79 5.56
N PHE A 85 -0.56 18.66 4.61
CA PHE A 85 -1.49 19.13 3.60
C PHE A 85 -1.09 18.66 2.21
N THR A 86 -2.07 18.20 1.46
CA THR A 86 -1.93 17.98 0.02
C THR A 86 -1.66 19.31 -0.69
N GLY A 87 -0.81 19.35 -1.69
CA GLY A 87 -0.63 20.56 -2.48
C GLY A 87 0.25 20.39 -3.71
N GLY A 88 -0.20 21.00 -4.81
CA GLY A 88 0.49 20.98 -6.11
C GLY A 88 0.17 19.73 -6.93
N ASP A 89 -0.05 19.93 -8.23
CA ASP A 89 -0.05 18.85 -9.22
C ASP A 89 0.92 19.25 -10.35
N PRO A 90 1.85 18.36 -10.76
CA PRO A 90 2.10 17.04 -10.16
C PRO A 90 2.80 17.15 -8.77
N THR A 91 2.59 16.13 -7.95
CA THR A 91 3.33 15.87 -6.69
C THR A 91 4.40 14.81 -6.94
N TYR A 92 5.61 15.00 -6.40
CA TYR A 92 6.71 14.03 -6.52
C TYR A 92 6.70 13.07 -5.34
N PHE A 93 7.07 11.81 -5.57
CA PHE A 93 7.10 10.81 -4.51
C PHE A 93 8.41 10.03 -4.47
N LYS A 94 8.66 9.43 -3.31
CA LYS A 94 9.58 8.33 -3.10
C LYS A 94 8.91 7.24 -2.27
N VAL A 95 8.98 5.99 -2.72
CA VAL A 95 8.44 4.86 -1.99
C VAL A 95 9.40 4.44 -0.88
N ASN A 96 8.93 4.42 0.36
CA ASN A 96 9.69 3.98 1.54
C ASN A 96 8.86 2.96 2.35
N SER A 97 9.48 2.40 3.39
CA SER A 97 8.83 1.55 4.39
C SER A 97 8.16 2.34 5.53
N ALA A 98 8.34 3.66 5.56
CA ALA A 98 7.99 4.54 6.65
C ALA A 98 7.82 5.98 6.15
N ALA A 99 7.09 6.81 6.90
CA ALA A 99 7.04 8.25 6.68
C ALA A 99 8.37 8.90 7.10
N VAL A 100 8.74 9.99 6.42
CA VAL A 100 9.98 10.75 6.65
C VAL A 100 9.63 11.99 7.47
N GLU A 101 10.20 12.07 8.68
CA GLU A 101 9.91 13.04 9.75
C GLU A 101 8.61 12.84 10.55
N GLY A 102 7.72 11.96 10.10
CA GLY A 102 6.45 11.64 10.77
C GLY A 102 5.54 12.87 10.92
N GLY A 103 4.37 12.65 11.51
CA GLY A 103 3.36 13.70 11.71
C GLY A 103 3.38 14.33 13.10
N VAL A 104 2.22 14.36 13.75
CA VAL A 104 2.00 14.85 15.12
C VAL A 104 2.76 14.03 16.17
N SER A 105 2.78 12.70 16.04
CA SER A 105 3.51 11.81 16.97
C SER A 105 5.03 11.91 16.74
N GLY A 106 5.42 12.21 15.50
CA GLY A 106 6.78 12.40 15.04
C GLY A 106 7.57 11.09 14.95
N GLY A 107 8.69 11.10 14.23
CA GLY A 107 9.57 9.94 14.09
C GLY A 107 10.51 10.14 12.90
N ASN A 108 11.70 9.54 12.89
CA ASN A 108 12.58 9.64 11.71
C ASN A 108 13.52 8.42 11.60
N PRO A 109 13.15 7.40 10.80
CA PRO A 109 11.86 7.22 10.11
C PRO A 109 10.70 6.95 11.09
N ASP A 110 9.46 7.14 10.63
CA ASP A 110 8.22 6.83 11.37
C ASP A 110 7.47 5.68 10.66
N PRO A 111 7.73 4.41 11.02
CA PRO A 111 7.08 3.26 10.39
C PRO A 111 5.59 3.25 10.65
N ILE A 112 4.81 2.84 9.65
CA ILE A 112 3.37 2.65 9.88
C ILE A 112 3.13 1.52 10.86
N SER A 113 2.06 1.61 11.64
CA SER A 113 1.69 0.53 12.55
C SER A 113 1.21 -0.73 11.79
N LYS A 114 1.32 -1.89 12.43
CA LYS A 114 0.77 -3.16 11.91
C LYS A 114 -0.73 -3.09 11.68
N GLY A 115 -1.45 -2.38 12.55
CA GLY A 115 -2.88 -2.17 12.38
C GLY A 115 -3.21 -1.41 11.09
N THR A 116 -2.46 -0.33 10.81
CA THR A 116 -2.63 0.46 9.58
C THR A 116 -2.25 -0.33 8.35
N ALA A 117 -1.12 -1.05 8.37
CA ALA A 117 -0.71 -1.91 7.27
C ALA A 117 -1.78 -2.96 6.94
N TRP A 118 -2.34 -3.63 7.96
CA TRP A 118 -3.42 -4.59 7.74
C TRP A 118 -4.69 -3.93 7.18
N LEU A 119 -5.18 -2.86 7.82
CA LEU A 119 -6.40 -2.17 7.38
C LEU A 119 -6.32 -1.69 5.94
N TYR A 120 -5.21 -1.05 5.58
CA TYR A 120 -5.01 -0.54 4.24
C TYR A 120 -4.89 -1.67 3.21
N SER A 121 -4.22 -2.78 3.57
CA SER A 121 -4.14 -3.94 2.68
C SER A 121 -5.53 -4.49 2.31
N GLN A 122 -6.41 -4.62 3.31
CA GLN A 122 -7.78 -5.13 3.11
C GLN A 122 -8.62 -4.12 2.34
N PHE A 123 -8.48 -2.83 2.66
CA PHE A 123 -9.16 -1.74 1.97
C PHE A 123 -8.80 -1.75 0.49
N ALA A 124 -7.50 -1.67 0.19
CA ALA A 124 -6.95 -1.61 -1.16
C ALA A 124 -7.34 -2.84 -1.98
N ALA A 125 -7.42 -4.03 -1.37
CA ALA A 125 -7.90 -5.24 -2.04
C ALA A 125 -9.42 -5.26 -2.31
N GLY A 126 -10.19 -4.31 -1.76
CA GLY A 126 -11.65 -4.27 -1.89
C GLY A 126 -12.37 -5.27 -0.96
N THR A 127 -11.74 -5.64 0.16
CA THR A 127 -12.17 -6.76 1.02
C THR A 127 -12.34 -6.38 2.50
N LEU A 128 -12.15 -5.11 2.88
CA LEU A 128 -12.26 -4.67 4.26
C LEU A 128 -13.71 -4.81 4.76
N ALA A 129 -13.91 -5.73 5.71
CA ALA A 129 -15.22 -5.96 6.30
C ALA A 129 -15.74 -4.69 7.01
N GLY A 130 -17.01 -4.37 6.78
CA GLY A 130 -17.65 -3.17 7.34
C GLY A 130 -17.38 -1.89 6.55
N TYR A 131 -16.52 -1.91 5.53
CA TYR A 131 -16.33 -0.79 4.62
C TYR A 131 -17.40 -0.81 3.52
N ASP A 132 -18.09 0.31 3.29
CA ASP A 132 -19.00 0.44 2.15
C ASP A 132 -18.22 0.92 0.92
N TYR A 133 -18.10 0.05 -0.07
CA TYR A 133 -17.43 0.37 -1.34
C TYR A 133 -18.35 1.01 -2.38
N THR A 134 -19.63 1.19 -2.06
CA THR A 134 -20.63 1.80 -2.95
C THR A 134 -20.53 3.31 -2.87
N VAL A 135 -20.26 3.97 -4.00
CA VAL A 135 -20.14 5.44 -4.06
C VAL A 135 -21.37 6.12 -3.48
N GLY A 136 -21.15 7.05 -2.53
CA GLY A 136 -22.21 7.81 -1.88
C GLY A 136 -21.97 8.01 -0.39
N GLY A 137 -22.94 8.59 0.32
CA GLY A 137 -22.76 9.01 1.72
C GLY A 137 -22.36 7.90 2.70
N ALA A 138 -22.71 6.63 2.42
CA ALA A 138 -22.27 5.51 3.25
C ALA A 138 -20.78 5.22 3.09
N ARG A 139 -20.24 5.29 1.86
CA ARG A 139 -18.80 5.23 1.60
C ARG A 139 -18.07 6.43 2.17
N GLU A 140 -18.62 7.64 2.04
CA GLU A 140 -18.03 8.84 2.67
C GLU A 140 -17.88 8.68 4.19
N ALA A 141 -18.90 8.13 4.86
CA ALA A 141 -18.86 7.87 6.30
C ALA A 141 -17.86 6.76 6.66
N ALA A 142 -17.82 5.67 5.89
CA ALA A 142 -16.86 4.59 6.07
C ALA A 142 -15.41 5.06 5.84
N ALA A 143 -15.17 5.87 4.80
CA ALA A 143 -13.89 6.48 4.48
C ALA A 143 -13.40 7.39 5.60
N LEU A 144 -14.28 8.25 6.13
CA LEU A 144 -13.95 9.10 7.27
C LEU A 144 -13.61 8.25 8.50
N ALA A 145 -14.42 7.24 8.82
CA ALA A 145 -14.14 6.35 9.94
C ALA A 145 -12.81 5.60 9.78
N LEU A 146 -12.48 5.12 8.57
CA LEU A 146 -11.19 4.47 8.30
C LEU A 146 -10.02 5.46 8.45
N GLN A 147 -10.12 6.67 7.93
CA GLN A 147 -9.10 7.71 8.12
C GLN A 147 -8.86 8.02 9.62
N HIS A 148 -9.94 8.10 10.42
CA HIS A 148 -9.82 8.30 11.87
C HIS A 148 -9.19 7.11 12.59
N ALA A 149 -9.40 5.88 12.12
CA ALA A 149 -8.76 4.69 12.68
C ALA A 149 -7.26 4.66 12.34
N ILE A 150 -6.89 5.00 11.10
CA ILE A 150 -5.49 5.13 10.67
C ILE A 150 -4.79 6.18 11.54
N TRP A 151 -5.31 7.40 11.64
CA TRP A 151 -4.71 8.42 12.49
C TRP A 151 -4.60 8.02 13.97
N TYR A 152 -5.56 7.24 14.48
CA TYR A 152 -5.48 6.73 15.84
C TYR A 152 -4.34 5.73 16.03
N LEU A 153 -4.15 4.83 15.06
CA LEU A 153 -3.09 3.83 15.07
C LEU A 153 -1.70 4.44 14.88
N GLU A 154 -1.59 5.53 14.11
CA GLU A 154 -0.33 6.26 13.88
C GLU A 154 -0.03 7.34 14.95
N GLY A 155 -0.91 7.50 15.96
CA GLY A 155 -0.73 8.54 16.99
C GLY A 155 -0.95 9.97 16.50
N GLU A 156 -1.56 10.12 15.32
CA GLU A 156 -1.84 11.39 14.62
C GLU A 156 -3.13 12.07 15.09
N GLY A 157 -3.77 11.52 16.11
CA GLY A 157 -5.09 11.93 16.60
C GLY A 157 -6.13 10.90 16.23
N GLY A 158 -7.20 11.30 15.54
CA GLY A 158 -8.24 10.36 15.17
C GLY A 158 -9.04 9.79 16.35
N ALA A 159 -9.65 8.63 16.14
CA ALA A 159 -10.41 7.95 17.18
C ALA A 159 -10.50 6.44 16.92
N ALA A 160 -10.38 5.65 17.99
CA ALA A 160 -10.75 4.24 17.98
C ALA A 160 -12.21 4.06 17.54
N ASN A 161 -12.46 3.12 16.65
CA ASN A 161 -13.76 2.77 16.10
C ASN A 161 -13.78 1.31 15.60
N ALA A 162 -14.83 0.90 14.90
CA ALA A 162 -14.98 -0.47 14.43
C ALA A 162 -13.83 -0.97 13.52
N PHE A 163 -13.17 -0.09 12.77
CA PHE A 163 -11.99 -0.46 11.96
C PHE A 163 -10.75 -0.65 12.83
N TYR A 164 -10.56 0.15 13.88
CA TYR A 164 -9.55 -0.10 14.89
C TYR A 164 -9.77 -1.47 15.56
N ASP A 165 -11.01 -1.78 15.97
CA ASP A 165 -11.33 -3.08 16.56
C ASP A 165 -11.05 -4.24 15.60
N ALA A 166 -11.31 -4.05 14.30
CA ALA A 166 -10.99 -5.03 13.26
C ALA A 166 -9.46 -5.23 13.12
N ALA A 167 -8.68 -4.16 13.18
CA ALA A 167 -7.22 -4.23 13.16
C ALA A 167 -6.68 -5.00 14.37
N VAL A 168 -7.13 -4.65 15.57
CA VAL A 168 -6.78 -5.33 16.84
C VAL A 168 -7.10 -6.82 16.76
N ALA A 169 -8.26 -7.18 16.22
CA ALA A 169 -8.65 -8.58 16.05
C ALA A 169 -7.76 -9.33 15.05
N ALA A 170 -7.28 -8.65 14.01
CA ALA A 170 -6.48 -9.25 12.95
C ALA A 170 -5.00 -9.44 13.33
N VAL A 171 -4.38 -8.44 13.95
CA VAL A 171 -2.94 -8.46 14.29
C VAL A 171 -2.66 -8.88 15.74
N GLY A 172 -3.71 -8.94 16.57
CA GLY A 172 -3.66 -9.31 17.98
C GLY A 172 -3.48 -8.09 18.89
N ALA A 173 -4.25 -8.06 19.98
CA ALA A 173 -4.22 -6.96 20.94
C ALA A 173 -2.81 -6.72 21.53
N GLY A 174 -2.39 -5.46 21.51
CA GLY A 174 -1.05 -5.01 21.87
C GLY A 174 -0.08 -4.95 20.68
N ASN A 175 -0.39 -5.56 19.54
CA ASN A 175 0.44 -5.49 18.33
C ASN A 175 -0.05 -4.43 17.34
N GLU A 176 -1.27 -3.92 17.48
CA GLU A 176 -1.87 -2.97 16.54
C GLU A 176 -1.09 -1.68 16.38
N PHE A 177 -0.38 -1.25 17.43
CA PHE A 177 0.49 -0.08 17.45
C PHE A 177 1.97 -0.41 17.21
N ALA A 178 2.35 -1.69 17.09
CA ALA A 178 3.74 -2.03 16.83
C ALA A 178 4.11 -1.67 15.38
N ASP A 179 5.35 -1.24 15.17
CA ASP A 179 5.89 -0.96 13.84
C ASP A 179 5.69 -2.16 12.91
N ALA A 180 5.14 -1.91 11.73
CA ALA A 180 5.08 -2.89 10.67
C ALA A 180 6.48 -3.18 10.13
N GLU A 181 6.74 -4.45 9.82
CA GLU A 181 7.92 -4.82 9.06
C GLU A 181 7.85 -4.22 7.65
N VAL A 182 9.01 -4.11 7.00
CA VAL A 182 9.10 -3.55 5.65
C VAL A 182 8.20 -4.31 4.68
N GLY A 183 7.18 -3.63 4.14
CA GLY A 183 6.25 -4.22 3.18
C GLY A 183 5.26 -5.21 3.80
N GLU A 184 5.05 -5.20 5.12
CA GLU A 184 4.06 -6.05 5.79
C GLU A 184 2.67 -5.82 5.16
N TYR A 185 1.98 -6.92 4.83
CA TYR A 185 0.72 -6.92 4.05
C TYR A 185 0.78 -6.22 2.67
N GLY A 186 1.99 -6.11 2.10
CA GLY A 186 2.23 -5.46 0.82
C GLY A 186 2.09 -3.94 0.86
N VAL A 187 2.10 -3.33 2.05
CA VAL A 187 1.89 -1.89 2.24
C VAL A 187 3.20 -1.14 2.42
N TYR A 188 3.28 0.02 1.78
CA TYR A 188 4.40 0.95 1.73
C TYR A 188 3.90 2.38 1.91
N VAL A 189 4.83 3.31 2.08
CA VAL A 189 4.55 4.74 2.19
C VAL A 189 5.05 5.47 0.96
N LEU A 190 4.18 6.27 0.33
CA LEU A 190 4.56 7.28 -0.64
C LEU A 190 4.90 8.55 0.12
N ASN A 191 6.19 8.80 0.29
CA ASN A 191 6.66 10.06 0.84
C ASN A 191 6.59 11.12 -0.25
N THR A 192 5.91 12.23 0.00
CA THR A 192 5.61 13.19 -1.07
C THR A 192 6.22 14.57 -0.90
N TYR A 193 6.52 15.20 -2.03
CA TYR A 193 7.34 16.40 -2.10
C TYR A 193 6.90 17.33 -3.23
N ALA A 194 7.14 18.63 -3.05
CA ALA A 194 6.84 19.67 -4.02
C ALA A 194 7.78 19.64 -5.26
N THR A 195 8.95 19.02 -5.16
CA THR A 195 9.98 19.00 -6.21
C THR A 195 10.60 17.62 -6.39
N ALA A 196 11.19 17.38 -7.57
CA ALA A 196 11.81 16.11 -7.94
C ALA A 196 13.05 15.74 -7.11
N ASP A 197 13.66 16.71 -6.44
CA ASP A 197 14.85 16.51 -5.61
C ASP A 197 14.51 15.96 -4.21
N HIS A 198 13.21 15.80 -3.91
CA HIS A 198 12.68 15.30 -2.63
C HIS A 198 13.21 16.08 -1.42
N ASP A 199 13.30 17.40 -1.55
CA ASP A 199 13.71 18.30 -0.46
C ASP A 199 12.66 18.30 0.64
N ILE A 200 13.09 18.01 1.87
CA ILE A 200 12.23 17.97 3.05
C ILE A 200 11.54 19.31 3.34
N ALA A 201 12.15 20.44 2.94
CA ALA A 201 11.52 21.75 3.03
C ALA A 201 10.26 21.87 2.15
N GLY A 202 10.15 21.00 1.15
CA GLY A 202 9.02 20.87 0.24
C GLY A 202 8.12 19.67 0.54
N LYS A 203 8.20 19.04 1.72
CA LYS A 203 7.36 17.88 2.05
C LYS A 203 5.87 18.18 1.98
N ARG A 204 5.09 17.15 1.67
CA ARG A 204 3.64 17.15 1.46
C ARG A 204 3.08 15.88 2.10
N GLN A 205 1.76 15.87 2.29
CA GLN A 205 1.01 14.74 2.86
C GLN A 205 1.43 13.37 2.30
N ASP A 206 1.83 12.45 3.16
CA ASP A 206 2.20 11.10 2.75
C ASP A 206 0.98 10.19 2.58
N PHE A 207 1.12 9.21 1.69
CA PHE A 207 0.03 8.30 1.34
C PHE A 207 0.42 6.85 1.49
N LEU A 208 -0.56 6.03 1.86
CA LEU A 208 -0.40 4.58 1.86
C LEU A 208 -0.40 4.04 0.42
N TYR A 209 0.43 3.03 0.17
CA TYR A 209 0.53 2.40 -1.15
C TYR A 209 0.65 0.89 -1.04
N ARG A 210 -0.07 0.16 -1.89
CA ARG A 210 -0.08 -1.30 -1.90
C ARG A 210 0.53 -1.87 -3.18
N VAL A 211 1.48 -2.77 -3.03
CA VAL A 211 1.95 -3.65 -4.10
C VAL A 211 1.38 -5.05 -3.85
N PRO A 212 1.02 -5.83 -4.90
CA PRO A 212 0.64 -7.21 -4.70
C PRO A 212 1.65 -7.97 -3.85
N ASP A 213 1.20 -8.43 -2.69
CA ASP A 213 1.95 -9.30 -1.80
C ASP A 213 2.24 -10.57 -2.61
N GLY A 214 3.51 -10.80 -2.91
CA GLY A 214 3.95 -11.69 -3.96
C GLY A 214 3.34 -13.10 -3.85
N GLY A 215 2.41 -13.42 -4.76
CA GLY A 215 2.14 -14.81 -5.16
C GLY A 215 3.42 -15.53 -5.62
N THR A 216 4.50 -14.78 -5.85
CA THR A 216 5.86 -15.24 -6.08
C THR A 216 6.47 -15.95 -4.86
N THR A 217 6.18 -15.59 -3.61
CA THR A 217 6.69 -16.33 -2.43
C THR A 217 6.12 -17.74 -2.38
N VAL A 218 4.83 -17.88 -2.66
CA VAL A 218 4.16 -19.20 -2.77
C VAL A 218 4.65 -19.97 -4.00
N ALA A 219 4.87 -19.30 -5.14
CA ALA A 219 5.41 -19.92 -6.33
C ALA A 219 6.88 -20.38 -6.16
N LEU A 220 7.72 -19.61 -5.46
CA LEU A 220 9.09 -19.95 -5.10
C LEU A 220 9.13 -21.08 -4.09
N PHE A 221 8.26 -21.07 -3.07
CA PHE A 221 8.16 -22.17 -2.13
C PHE A 221 7.70 -23.45 -2.84
N GLY A 222 6.72 -23.34 -3.74
CA GLY A 222 6.27 -24.43 -4.61
C GLY A 222 7.38 -24.96 -5.52
N ALA A 223 8.18 -24.07 -6.13
CA ALA A 223 9.30 -24.44 -6.99
C ALA A 223 10.46 -25.09 -6.21
N VAL A 224 10.78 -24.60 -5.00
CA VAL A 224 11.80 -25.18 -4.11
C VAL A 224 11.37 -26.58 -3.65
N LEU A 225 10.11 -26.74 -3.23
CA LEU A 225 9.58 -28.06 -2.84
C LEU A 225 9.54 -29.04 -4.02
N ALA A 226 9.16 -28.58 -5.22
CA ALA A 226 9.19 -29.39 -6.42
C ALA A 226 10.63 -29.81 -6.80
N GLY A 227 11.60 -28.90 -6.67
CA GLY A 227 13.02 -29.17 -6.91
C GLY A 227 13.60 -30.19 -5.93
N LEU A 228 13.32 -30.05 -4.63
CA LEU A 228 13.73 -31.02 -3.58
C LEU A 228 13.07 -32.39 -3.79
N GLY A 229 11.79 -32.42 -4.21
CA GLY A 229 11.08 -33.64 -4.56
C GLY A 229 11.69 -34.38 -5.76
N ALA A 230 12.15 -33.64 -6.77
CA ALA A 230 12.83 -34.20 -7.94
C ALA A 230 14.20 -34.80 -7.57
N LEU A 231 14.98 -34.12 -6.72
CA LEU A 231 16.28 -34.61 -6.23
C LEU A 231 16.15 -35.89 -5.38
N LYS A 232 15.12 -36.02 -4.55
CA LYS A 232 14.88 -37.23 -3.75
C LYS A 232 14.64 -38.48 -4.60
N ARG A 233 14.12 -38.33 -5.83
CA ARG A 233 13.80 -39.46 -6.71
C ARG A 233 15.04 -40.09 -7.36
N THR A 234 16.14 -39.35 -7.45
CA THR A 234 17.41 -39.80 -8.04
C THR A 234 18.32 -40.55 -7.06
N TYR A 235 18.06 -40.50 -5.75
CA TYR A 235 18.87 -41.16 -4.71
C TYR A 235 18.25 -42.42 -4.10
N ARG A 236 17.27 -43.06 -4.77
CA ARG A 236 16.88 -44.43 -4.43
C ARG A 236 17.90 -45.41 -5.04
N ILE A 237 18.92 -45.75 -4.25
CA ILE A 237 19.74 -46.97 -4.43
C ILE A 237 19.01 -48.11 -3.72
#